data_AF-A0A9E1J785-F1
#
_entry.id   AF-A0A9E1J785-F1
#
_cell.length_a   1.000
_cell.length_b   1.000
_cell.length_c   1.000
_cell.angle_alpha   90.00
_cell.angle_beta   90.00
_cell.angle_gamma   90.00
#
_symmetry.space_group_name_H-M   'P 1'
#
loop_
_entity.id
_entity.type
_entity.pdbx_description
1 polymer ?
#
loop_
_entity_poly.entity_id
_entity_poly.type
_entity_poly.pdbx_seq_one_letter_code
_entity_poly.pdbx_strand_id
1 'polypeptide(L)'
;MVLGGARGSPGVWSRENTTPKGHILLSDDEGENWRSASNLPDDMPWTPWVLLHHPTDQTTIYAGMGDGARGFGFDPAKPGAGGFYQSTDRGETWDCLMSDLPSVLTAWVAAD
;
A
#
# COMPACT_ATOMS: atom_id res chain seq x y z
N MET A 1 0.09 5.00 14.60
CA MET A 1 -1.09 4.99 13.71
C MET A 1 -0.58 5.11 12.28
N VAL A 2 -0.98 4.23 11.36
CA VAL A 2 -0.46 4.21 9.97
C VAL A 2 -1.48 4.80 9.02
N LEU A 3 -1.07 5.79 8.22
CA LEU A 3 -1.88 6.38 7.16
C LEU A 3 -1.19 6.16 5.82
N GLY A 4 -1.82 5.41 4.93
CA GLY A 4 -1.40 5.28 3.54
C GLY A 4 -1.83 6.51 2.74
N GLY A 5 -0.91 7.11 1.98
CA GLY A 5 -1.21 8.29 1.17
C GLY A 5 -0.47 8.25 -0.16
N ALA A 6 -1.11 8.72 -1.23
CA ALA A 6 -0.46 8.96 -2.52
C ALA A 6 -0.18 10.45 -2.70
N ARG A 7 1.03 10.81 -3.18
CA ARG A 7 1.32 12.21 -3.53
C ARG A 7 0.85 12.51 -4.95
N GLY A 8 -0.18 13.35 -5.06
CA GLY A 8 -0.72 13.88 -6.32
C GLY A 8 -2.12 13.35 -6.63
N SER A 9 -3.14 14.18 -6.44
CA SER A 9 -4.48 13.89 -6.93
C SER A 9 -4.61 14.38 -8.38
N PRO A 10 -4.99 13.54 -9.36
CA PRO A 10 -5.29 14.03 -10.68
C PRO A 10 -6.77 13.82 -11.02
N GLY A 11 -7.44 14.94 -11.32
CA GLY A 11 -8.48 14.88 -12.34
C GLY A 11 -7.88 14.23 -13.60
N VAL A 12 -8.64 13.31 -14.19
CA VAL A 12 -8.32 12.46 -15.35
C VAL A 12 -7.40 11.26 -15.05
N TRP A 13 -8.01 10.06 -15.07
CA TRP A 13 -7.47 8.76 -14.65
C TRP A 13 -6.59 8.02 -15.69
N SER A 14 -6.15 8.71 -16.75
CA SER A 14 -5.21 8.13 -17.72
C SER A 14 -3.87 8.83 -17.59
N ARG A 15 -2.88 8.13 -17.05
CA ARG A 15 -1.49 8.60 -16.98
C ARG A 15 -0.62 7.58 -17.71
N GLU A 16 -0.21 7.93 -18.92
CA GLU A 16 0.84 7.21 -19.65
C GLU A 16 2.25 7.51 -19.10
N ASN A 17 2.39 8.36 -18.07
CA ASN A 17 3.70 8.87 -17.60
C ASN A 17 3.79 9.22 -16.11
N THR A 18 2.98 8.65 -15.22
CA THR A 18 3.27 8.74 -13.78
C THR A 18 3.15 7.38 -13.12
N THR A 19 4.30 6.79 -12.79
CA THR A 19 4.40 5.74 -11.78
C THR A 19 3.79 6.31 -10.50
N PRO A 20 2.68 5.73 -9.97
CA PRO A 20 2.21 6.09 -8.64
C PRO A 20 3.38 5.86 -7.71
N LYS A 21 3.90 6.89 -7.02
CA LYS A 21 4.94 6.68 -6.00
C LYS A 21 4.22 6.34 -4.70
N GLY A 22 3.98 5.06 -4.47
CA GLY A 22 3.34 4.61 -3.24
C GLY A 22 4.16 5.03 -2.03
N HIS A 23 3.50 5.67 -1.05
CA HIS A 23 4.15 6.04 0.21
C HIS A 23 3.29 5.58 1.39
N ILE A 24 3.96 5.08 2.43
CA ILE A 24 3.37 4.79 3.73
C ILE A 24 3.96 5.79 4.71
N LEU A 25 3.09 6.51 5.43
CA LEU A 25 3.49 7.49 6.44
C LEU A 25 3.05 7.03 7.83
N LEU A 26 3.90 7.31 8.81
CA LEU A 26 3.71 6.95 10.21
C LEU A 26 3.68 8.19 11.09
N SER A 27 2.79 8.15 12.09
CA SER A 27 2.76 9.07 13.21
C SER A 27 2.59 8.30 14.51
N ASP A 28 3.31 8.75 15.54
CA ASP A 28 3.24 8.25 16.93
C ASP A 28 2.75 9.31 17.91
N ASP A 29 2.31 10.46 17.42
CA ASP A 29 1.86 11.63 18.17
C ASP A 29 0.50 12.12 17.68
N GLU A 30 -0.41 11.16 17.47
CA GLU A 30 -1.81 11.43 17.10
C GLU A 30 -1.98 12.25 15.80
N GLY A 31 -0.97 12.25 14.94
CA GLY A 31 -0.97 12.94 13.65
C GLY A 31 -0.35 14.33 13.67
N GLU A 32 0.30 14.75 14.76
CA GLU A 32 1.03 16.03 14.83
C GLU A 32 2.26 16.02 13.92
N ASN A 33 3.06 14.95 13.93
CA ASN A 33 4.23 14.78 13.07
C ASN A 33 4.18 13.46 12.30
N TRP A 34 4.82 13.47 11.13
CA TRP A 34 4.80 12.35 10.19
C TRP A 34 6.20 12.04 9.67
N ARG A 35 6.49 10.75 9.50
CA ARG A 35 7.69 10.25 8.83
C ARG A 35 7.33 9.21 7.78
N SER A 36 8.17 9.08 6.76
CA SER A 36 8.03 8.00 5.78
C SER A 36 8.48 6.68 6.36
N ALA A 37 7.78 5.60 6.00
CA ALA A 37 8.31 4.25 6.13
C ALA A 37 9.63 4.16 5.35
N SER A 38 10.57 3.38 5.89
CA SER A 38 11.85 3.08 5.24
C SER A 38 11.70 1.87 4.30
N ASN A 39 12.80 1.45 3.67
CA ASN A 39 13.00 0.23 2.86
C ASN A 39 11.99 -0.14 1.75
N LEU A 40 10.98 0.68 1.50
CA LEU A 40 10.19 0.64 0.28
C LEU A 40 10.96 1.30 -0.87
N PRO A 41 10.81 0.83 -2.13
CA PRO A 41 11.45 1.45 -3.28
C PRO A 41 11.02 2.92 -3.49
N ASP A 42 11.96 3.81 -3.81
CA ASP A 42 11.69 5.23 -4.10
C ASP A 42 10.76 5.43 -5.32
N ASP A 43 10.73 4.44 -6.21
CA ASP A 43 9.90 4.34 -7.40
C ASP A 43 8.82 3.26 -7.28
N MET A 44 8.40 2.94 -6.05
CA MET A 44 7.36 1.95 -5.75
C MET A 44 6.15 2.12 -6.67
N PRO A 45 5.87 1.20 -7.62
CA PRO A 45 4.90 1.41 -8.69
C PRO A 45 3.44 1.26 -8.24
N TRP A 46 3.22 0.88 -6.98
CA TRP A 46 1.92 0.50 -6.45
C TRP A 46 1.55 1.37 -5.25
N THR A 47 0.26 1.67 -5.12
CA THR A 47 -0.28 2.36 -3.94
C THR A 47 -0.77 1.35 -2.90
N PRO A 48 -0.70 1.67 -1.59
CA PRO A 48 -1.36 0.88 -0.57
C PRO A 48 -2.88 1.02 -0.70
N TRP A 49 -3.57 -0.09 -0.97
CA TRP A 49 -5.04 -0.19 -1.02
C TRP A 49 -5.62 -0.71 0.28
N VAL A 50 -4.86 -1.52 1.01
CA VAL A 50 -5.30 -2.19 2.23
C VAL A 50 -4.21 -2.05 3.27
N LEU A 51 -4.59 -1.72 4.52
CA LEU A 51 -3.75 -1.76 5.70
C LEU A 51 -4.46 -2.55 6.80
N LEU A 52 -3.78 -3.53 7.39
CA LEU A 52 -4.36 -4.44 8.39
C LEU A 52 -3.41 -4.60 9.57
N HIS A 53 -3.96 -4.55 10.79
CA HIS A 53 -3.22 -4.97 11.98
C HIS A 53 -3.32 -6.48 12.16
N HIS A 54 -2.24 -7.09 12.65
CA HIS A 54 -2.32 -8.47 13.13
C HIS A 54 -3.25 -8.54 14.36
N PRO A 55 -4.15 -9.54 14.45
CA PRO A 55 -5.19 -9.57 15.48
C PRO A 55 -4.68 -9.75 16.91
N THR A 56 -3.49 -10.33 17.09
CA THR A 56 -2.90 -10.61 18.41
C THR A 56 -1.49 -10.04 18.60
N ASP A 57 -0.89 -9.46 17.56
CA ASP A 57 0.46 -8.89 17.61
C ASP A 57 0.38 -7.41 17.25
N GLN A 58 0.74 -6.56 18.21
CA GLN A 58 0.61 -5.12 18.09
C GLN A 58 1.73 -4.48 17.25
N THR A 59 2.81 -5.20 16.96
CA THR A 59 3.90 -4.67 16.12
C THR A 59 3.73 -5.05 14.66
N THR A 60 2.93 -6.06 14.35
CA THR A 60 2.74 -6.54 12.99
C THR A 60 1.60 -5.84 12.25
N ILE A 61 1.91 -5.35 11.05
CA ILE A 61 0.98 -4.68 10.13
C ILE A 61 1.19 -5.27 8.73
N TYR A 62 0.12 -5.42 7.96
CA TYR A 62 0.15 -5.87 6.57
C TYR A 62 -0.35 -4.79 5.63
N ALA A 63 0.18 -4.79 4.39
CA ALA A 63 -0.24 -3.89 3.34
C ALA A 63 -0.55 -4.66 2.05
N GLY A 64 -1.76 -4.46 1.53
CA GLY A 64 -2.12 -4.84 0.17
C GLY A 64 -1.77 -3.69 -0.77
N MET A 65 -0.84 -3.94 -1.70
CA MET A 65 -0.36 -2.96 -2.66
C MET A 65 -0.93 -3.27 -4.05
N GLY A 66 -1.16 -2.25 -4.85
CA GLY A 66 -1.42 -2.41 -6.27
C GLY A 66 -1.42 -1.09 -7.05
N ASP A 67 -1.24 -1.17 -8.36
CA ASP A 67 -1.43 -0.03 -9.28
C ASP A 67 -2.90 0.38 -9.45
N GLY A 68 -3.80 -0.36 -8.80
CA GLY A 68 -5.21 -0.05 -8.72
C GLY A 68 -5.94 -0.44 -9.98
N ALA A 69 -7.19 -0.82 -9.76
CA ALA A 69 -8.18 -0.63 -10.77
C ALA A 69 -8.25 0.90 -11.15
N ARG A 70 -7.59 1.36 -12.25
CA ARG A 70 -8.01 2.38 -13.26
C ARG A 70 -9.54 2.64 -13.41
N GLY A 71 -10.25 3.02 -12.36
CA GLY A 71 -11.58 3.66 -12.39
C GLY A 71 -12.71 2.91 -13.12
N PHE A 72 -13.84 3.60 -13.28
CA PHE A 72 -15.13 3.13 -13.81
C PHE A 72 -15.13 2.67 -15.29
N GLY A 73 -13.97 2.41 -15.90
CA GLY A 73 -13.85 2.18 -17.35
C GLY A 73 -12.68 1.29 -17.74
N PHE A 74 -12.57 0.11 -17.16
CA PHE A 74 -11.53 -0.83 -17.58
C PHE A 74 -11.84 -1.66 -18.78
N ASP A 75 -10.78 -1.84 -19.55
CA ASP A 75 -10.54 -3.01 -20.37
C ASP A 75 -10.37 -4.26 -19.46
N PRO A 76 -11.30 -5.23 -19.47
CA PRO A 76 -11.20 -6.46 -18.70
C PRO A 76 -10.00 -7.34 -19.12
N ALA A 77 -9.33 -7.02 -20.24
CA ALA A 77 -8.14 -7.74 -20.70
C ALA A 77 -6.84 -7.27 -20.01
N LYS A 78 -6.87 -6.22 -19.18
CA LYS A 78 -5.67 -5.68 -18.51
C LYS A 78 -5.77 -5.84 -16.99
N PRO A 79 -5.35 -7.00 -16.42
CA PRO A 79 -5.30 -7.16 -14.98
C PRO A 79 -4.29 -6.18 -14.37
N GLY A 80 -4.64 -5.57 -13.24
CA GLY A 80 -3.69 -4.76 -12.45
C GLY A 80 -2.63 -5.64 -11.79
N ALA A 81 -1.53 -5.03 -11.36
CA ALA A 81 -0.45 -5.70 -10.65
C ALA A 81 -0.34 -5.18 -9.20
N GLY A 82 0.28 -5.97 -8.34
CA GLY A 82 0.40 -5.68 -6.93
C GLY A 82 1.24 -6.69 -6.16
N GLY A 83 1.17 -6.56 -4.84
CA GLY A 83 1.90 -7.41 -3.91
C GLY A 83 1.35 -7.26 -2.49
N PHE A 84 1.73 -8.19 -1.63
CA PHE A 84 1.38 -8.19 -0.22
C PHE A 84 2.64 -8.05 0.63
N TYR A 85 2.63 -7.07 1.51
CA TYR A 85 3.78 -6.69 2.32
C TYR A 85 3.45 -6.83 3.81
N GLN A 86 4.48 -7.03 4.61
CA GLN A 86 4.40 -7.10 6.06
C GLN A 86 5.44 -6.18 6.68
N SER A 87 5.06 -5.54 7.77
CA SER A 87 5.97 -4.94 8.73
C SER A 87 5.79 -5.66 10.06
N THR A 88 6.89 -5.92 10.77
CA THR A 88 6.89 -6.48 12.14
C THR A 88 7.35 -5.46 13.18
N ASP A 89 7.57 -4.21 12.78
CA ASP A 89 8.14 -3.13 13.58
C ASP A 89 7.25 -1.87 13.59
N ARG A 90 5.93 -2.08 13.59
CA ARG A 90 4.89 -1.03 13.64
C ARG A 90 4.82 -0.17 12.38
N GLY A 91 5.30 -0.68 11.25
CA GLY A 91 5.23 -0.05 9.93
C GLY A 91 6.49 0.71 9.53
N GLU A 92 7.57 0.65 10.32
CA GLU A 92 8.82 1.36 10.03
C GLU A 92 9.53 0.77 8.82
N THR A 93 9.59 -0.56 8.75
CA THR A 93 10.14 -1.32 7.62
C THR A 93 9.16 -2.37 7.12
N TRP A 94 9.19 -2.62 5.81
CA TRP A 94 8.27 -3.48 5.09
C TRP A 94 9.02 -4.52 4.25
N ASP A 95 8.67 -5.79 4.42
CA ASP A 95 9.13 -6.91 3.63
C ASP A 95 8.02 -7.39 2.68
N CYS A 96 8.40 -7.78 1.46
CA CYS A 96 7.48 -8.35 0.50
C CYS A 96 7.25 -9.83 0.83
N LEU A 97 6.00 -10.19 1.17
CA LEU A 97 5.62 -11.59 1.43
C LEU A 97 5.20 -12.31 0.16
N MET A 98 4.46 -11.62 -0.70
CA MET A 98 3.93 -12.16 -1.95
C MET A 98 4.10 -11.12 -3.05
N SER A 99 4.97 -11.42 -4.01
CA SER A 99 5.11 -10.67 -5.26
C SER A 99 4.15 -11.18 -6.33
N ASP A 100 4.05 -10.46 -7.45
CA ASP A 100 3.37 -10.89 -8.67
C ASP A 100 1.88 -11.21 -8.50
N LEU A 101 1.24 -10.54 -7.53
CA LEU A 101 -0.20 -10.62 -7.34
C LEU A 101 -0.91 -9.66 -8.29
N PRO A 102 -2.20 -9.89 -8.59
CA PRO A 102 -3.09 -8.82 -8.98
C PRO A 102 -3.11 -7.72 -7.89
N SER A 103 -3.64 -6.54 -8.21
CA SER A 103 -3.82 -5.50 -7.19
C SER A 103 -4.60 -6.04 -5.98
N VAL A 104 -4.02 -5.94 -4.79
CA VAL A 104 -4.65 -6.45 -3.56
C VAL A 104 -5.62 -5.41 -3.02
N LEU A 105 -6.86 -5.44 -3.52
CA LEU A 105 -7.91 -4.48 -3.16
C LEU A 105 -8.67 -4.83 -1.87
N THR A 106 -8.54 -6.07 -1.42
CA THR A 106 -9.12 -6.57 -0.18
C THR A 106 -8.20 -7.64 0.40
N ALA A 107 -8.11 -7.70 1.72
CA ALA A 107 -7.42 -8.75 2.44
C ALA A 107 -8.00 -8.85 3.86
N TRP A 108 -7.78 -10.00 4.50
CA TRP A 108 -8.14 -10.25 5.88
C TRP A 108 -7.05 -11.10 6.54
N VAL A 109 -6.77 -10.81 7.80
CA VAL A 109 -5.85 -11.59 8.64
C VAL A 109 -6.61 -11.98 9.91
N ALA A 110 -6.54 -13.26 10.26
CA ALA A 110 -7.13 -13.83 11.45
C ALA A 110 -6.04 -14.49 12.30
N ALA A 111 -6.30 -14.62 13.60
CA ALA A 111 -5.50 -15.50 14.44
C ALA A 111 -5.92 -16.95 14.16
N ASP A 112 -5.01 -17.89 14.43
CA ASP A 112 -5.32 -19.33 14.44
C ASP A 112 -6.45 -19.67 15.42
#